data_AF-A0A955RZD0-F1
#
_entry.id   AF-A0A955RZD0-F1
#
_cell.length_a   1.000
_cell.length_b   1.000
_cell.length_c   1.000
_cell.angle_alpha   90.00
_cell.angle_beta   90.00
_cell.angle_gamma   90.00
#
_symmetry.space_group_name_H-M   'P 1'
#
loop_
_entity.id
_entity.type
_entity.pdbx_description
1 polymer ?
#
loop_
_entity_poly.entity_id
_entity_poly.type
_entity_poly.pdbx_seq_one_letter_code
_entity_poly.pdbx_strand_id
1 'polypeptide(L)'
;PSGEAQNIKRLLFVGEEEDGKDVIQVLEAYKKAWVKQIKVFQLQKRVAGVEIAVGAFFNGREFILPININFEHKKLFPGNIGPSTGEMGTSMYWSGENKIFNATLKKMEPKLKEEHYVGYIDINCIVNSNGIYPLEFTARFGYPTISIQQEGISMPIAEFLYQMAEGSLTKFKTKNGFQVGVRIVVPPYPFRDPQTFKAYSKDAAILFKKPNMEGIHIVDVKSINDQWMIAGDTGVVLVVCGTGQTMKLAQQQAYNRLGNIMIPGMYYRTDIGNRWFDDSDKLHSWGYLREA
;
A
#
# COMPACT_ATOMS: atom_id res chain seq x y z
N PRO A 1 15.82 4.76 -8.09
CA PRO A 1 16.27 4.18 -6.81
C PRO A 1 16.12 2.65 -6.83
N SER A 2 17.25 1.94 -6.83
CA SER A 2 17.30 0.49 -6.69
C SER A 2 18.39 0.12 -5.69
N GLY A 3 18.19 -0.97 -4.94
CA GLY A 3 19.21 -1.58 -4.09
C GLY A 3 18.92 -1.58 -2.59
N GLU A 4 19.87 -2.14 -1.84
CA GLU A 4 19.76 -2.41 -0.39
C GLU A 4 19.53 -1.16 0.48
N ALA A 5 19.92 0.02 -0.01
CA ALA A 5 19.74 1.28 0.71
C ALA A 5 18.26 1.63 0.96
N GLN A 6 17.33 1.20 0.09
CA GLN A 6 15.89 1.41 0.29
C GLN A 6 15.31 0.55 1.42
N ASN A 7 15.97 -0.55 1.80
CA ASN A 7 15.52 -1.42 2.89
C ASN A 7 15.78 -0.81 4.27
N ILE A 8 16.66 0.20 4.34
CA ILE A 8 16.95 0.94 5.57
C ILE A 8 16.28 2.31 5.47
N LYS A 9 14.95 2.34 5.69
CA LYS A 9 14.16 3.60 5.78
C LYS A 9 14.41 4.32 7.12
N ARG A 10 15.66 4.53 7.48
CA ARG A 10 16.09 5.26 8.67
C ARG A 10 16.71 6.58 8.24
N LEU A 11 16.63 7.60 9.08
CA LEU A 11 17.28 8.89 8.85
C LEU A 11 16.78 9.60 7.57
N LEU A 12 15.47 9.52 7.30
CA LEU A 12 14.84 10.29 6.24
C LEU A 12 14.74 11.76 6.65
N PHE A 13 15.24 12.65 5.80
CA PHE A 13 15.16 14.10 5.98
C PHE A 13 14.71 14.75 4.68
N VAL A 14 13.76 15.67 4.79
CA VAL A 14 13.29 16.50 3.67
C VAL A 14 13.70 17.92 3.99
N GLY A 15 14.50 18.53 3.13
CA GLY A 15 14.92 19.92 3.30
C GLY A 15 13.75 20.90 3.27
N GLU A 16 13.89 21.93 4.08
CA GLU A 16 12.99 23.07 4.22
C GLU A 16 13.63 24.36 3.70
N GLU A 17 14.97 24.47 3.74
CA GLU A 17 15.69 25.66 3.25
C GLU A 17 15.76 25.68 1.72
N GLU A 18 15.52 26.85 1.12
CA GLU A 18 15.52 27.02 -0.34
C GLU A 18 16.89 26.76 -0.98
N ASP A 19 17.96 27.05 -0.25
CA ASP A 19 19.34 26.84 -0.70
C ASP A 19 19.87 25.42 -0.42
N GLY A 20 19.07 24.59 0.24
CA GLY A 20 19.39 23.19 0.58
C GLY A 20 20.53 23.02 1.57
N LYS A 21 21.00 24.08 2.25
CA LYS A 21 22.09 23.99 3.24
C LYS A 21 21.76 23.06 4.39
N ASP A 22 20.50 22.99 4.79
CA ASP A 22 20.00 22.08 5.81
C ASP A 22 20.21 20.61 5.42
N VAL A 23 19.88 20.23 4.17
CA VAL A 23 20.09 18.88 3.65
C VAL A 23 21.58 18.54 3.63
N ILE A 24 22.42 19.49 3.19
CA ILE A 24 23.88 19.31 3.18
C ILE A 24 24.41 19.08 4.60
N GLN A 25 24.02 19.93 5.56
CA GLN A 25 24.45 19.82 6.95
C GLN A 25 24.02 18.50 7.59
N VAL A 26 22.77 18.07 7.37
CA VAL A 26 22.25 16.78 7.86
C VAL A 26 23.04 15.62 7.24
N LEU A 27 23.29 15.65 5.93
CA LEU A 27 24.07 14.61 5.26
C LEU A 27 25.52 14.56 5.76
N GLU A 28 26.17 15.70 6.00
CA GLU A 28 27.51 15.75 6.58
C GLU A 28 27.55 15.20 8.01
N ALA A 29 26.57 15.54 8.83
CA ALA A 29 26.43 15.00 10.18
C ALA A 29 26.23 13.48 10.13
N TYR A 30 25.39 12.97 9.23
CA TYR A 30 25.17 11.54 9.08
C TYR A 30 26.38 10.79 8.53
N LYS A 31 27.13 11.39 7.59
CA LYS A 31 28.41 10.84 7.13
C LYS A 31 29.44 10.74 8.26
N LYS A 32 29.38 11.59 9.28
CA LYS A 32 30.29 11.48 10.44
C LYS A 32 29.80 10.42 11.44
N ALA A 33 28.52 10.46 11.80
CA ALA A 33 27.98 9.63 12.87
C ALA A 33 27.62 8.19 12.44
N TRP A 34 27.23 7.98 11.18
CA TRP A 34 26.61 6.73 10.73
C TRP A 34 27.41 5.97 9.68
N VAL A 35 28.60 6.43 9.29
CA VAL A 35 29.40 5.81 8.19
C VAL A 35 29.66 4.31 8.34
N LYS A 36 29.79 3.83 9.58
CA LYS A 36 30.01 2.40 9.85
C LYS A 36 28.77 1.55 9.57
N GLN A 37 27.58 2.16 9.61
CA GLN A 37 26.28 1.47 9.51
C GLN A 37 25.59 1.75 8.17
N ILE A 38 25.73 2.96 7.64
CA ILE A 38 25.14 3.41 6.38
C ILE A 38 26.26 3.83 5.44
N LYS A 39 26.50 3.00 4.41
CA LYS A 39 27.60 3.20 3.44
C LYS A 39 27.26 4.18 2.33
N VAL A 40 25.97 4.30 1.99
CA VAL A 40 25.50 5.10 0.86
C VAL A 40 24.28 5.90 1.29
N PHE A 41 24.29 7.19 0.96
CA PHE A 41 23.14 8.08 1.08
C PHE A 41 22.60 8.37 -0.32
N GLN A 42 21.28 8.41 -0.46
CA GLN A 42 20.65 8.81 -1.71
C GLN A 42 20.03 10.19 -1.56
N LEU A 43 20.47 11.13 -2.41
CA LEU A 43 19.85 12.44 -2.54
C LEU A 43 18.85 12.42 -3.69
N GLN A 44 17.66 12.95 -3.46
CA GLN A 44 16.60 13.04 -4.47
C GLN A 44 16.01 14.45 -4.48
N LYS A 45 15.59 14.91 -5.65
CA LYS A 45 14.83 16.16 -5.78
C LYS A 45 13.44 15.96 -5.15
N ARG A 46 13.03 16.88 -4.27
CA ARG A 46 11.66 16.92 -3.74
C ARG A 46 10.69 17.27 -4.87
N VAL A 47 9.62 16.50 -4.98
CA VAL A 47 8.52 16.74 -5.91
C VAL A 47 7.23 16.87 -5.11
N ALA A 48 6.41 17.85 -5.45
CA ALA A 48 5.07 18.01 -4.90
C ALA A 48 4.01 17.60 -5.95
N GLY A 49 2.92 17.00 -5.49
CA GLY A 49 1.85 16.54 -6.35
C GLY A 49 0.97 15.51 -5.65
N VAL A 50 0.16 14.81 -6.44
CA VAL A 50 -0.64 13.68 -5.97
C VAL A 50 0.24 12.43 -5.95
N GLU A 51 0.43 11.84 -4.77
CA GLU A 51 0.98 10.48 -4.66
C GLU A 51 -0.08 9.46 -5.09
N ILE A 52 0.24 8.69 -6.14
CA ILE A 52 -0.63 7.68 -6.75
C ILE A 52 0.23 6.53 -7.26
N ALA A 53 -0.26 5.30 -7.14
CA ALA A 53 0.40 4.15 -7.74
C ALA A 53 -0.47 3.49 -8.81
N VAL A 54 0.20 2.90 -9.79
CA VAL A 54 -0.42 2.07 -10.81
C VAL A 54 0.24 0.71 -10.80
N GLY A 55 -0.57 -0.33 -10.77
CA GLY A 55 -0.11 -1.71 -10.78
C GLY A 55 -0.88 -2.58 -11.76
N ALA A 56 -0.24 -3.65 -12.21
CA ALA A 56 -0.82 -4.60 -13.15
C ALA A 56 -0.21 -5.99 -12.93
N PHE A 57 -0.94 -7.01 -13.36
CA PHE A 57 -0.43 -8.37 -13.44
C PHE A 57 0.24 -8.59 -14.79
N PHE A 58 1.35 -9.34 -14.80
CA PHE A 58 2.06 -9.73 -16.01
C PHE A 58 2.14 -11.26 -16.06
N ASN A 59 1.80 -11.86 -17.20
CA ASN A 59 1.65 -13.32 -17.33
C ASN A 59 2.85 -14.03 -18.00
N GLY A 60 4.02 -13.39 -18.01
CA GLY A 60 5.21 -13.84 -18.74
C GLY A 60 5.27 -13.38 -20.18
N ARG A 61 4.19 -12.80 -20.72
CA ARG A 61 4.13 -12.34 -22.12
C ARG A 61 3.62 -10.91 -22.27
N GLU A 62 2.58 -10.56 -21.52
CA GLU A 62 1.91 -9.25 -21.59
C GLU A 62 1.28 -8.87 -20.25
N PHE A 63 0.91 -7.59 -20.12
CA PHE A 63 0.11 -7.13 -19.00
C PHE A 63 -1.35 -7.60 -19.13
N ILE A 64 -1.93 -8.08 -18.04
CA ILE A 64 -3.32 -8.50 -17.95
C ILE A 64 -4.17 -7.34 -17.40
N LEU A 65 -5.26 -7.03 -18.10
CA LEU A 65 -6.23 -6.02 -17.69
C LEU A 65 -7.36 -6.62 -16.81
N PRO A 66 -7.99 -5.80 -15.96
CA PRO A 66 -7.77 -4.35 -15.74
C PRO A 66 -6.51 -4.01 -14.91
N ILE A 67 -6.03 -2.77 -15.03
CA ILE A 67 -4.98 -2.23 -14.15
C ILE A 67 -5.57 -1.79 -12.81
N ASN A 68 -4.73 -1.71 -11.78
CA ASN A 68 -5.07 -1.25 -10.45
C ASN A 68 -4.51 0.15 -10.21
N ILE A 69 -5.37 1.10 -9.84
CA ILE A 69 -4.97 2.42 -9.39
C ILE A 69 -5.17 2.50 -7.89
N ASN A 70 -4.14 2.85 -7.15
CA ASN A 70 -4.18 2.85 -5.69
C ASN A 70 -3.54 4.09 -5.05
N PHE A 71 -4.02 4.42 -3.86
CA PHE A 71 -3.64 5.56 -3.04
C PHE A 71 -3.26 5.06 -1.63
N GLU A 72 -1.96 4.97 -1.40
CA GLU A 72 -1.38 4.47 -0.15
C GLU A 72 -1.37 5.55 0.94
N HIS A 73 -1.68 5.15 2.17
CA HIS A 73 -1.64 6.05 3.34
C HIS A 73 -0.47 5.64 4.25
N LYS A 74 0.73 6.17 3.97
CA LYS A 74 1.99 5.71 4.61
C LYS A 74 2.21 6.20 6.03
N LYS A 75 1.59 7.30 6.43
CA LYS A 75 1.77 7.91 7.76
C LYS A 75 0.87 7.24 8.80
N LEU A 76 1.38 7.11 10.03
CA LEU A 76 0.74 6.38 11.11
C LEU A 76 -0.64 6.93 11.50
N PHE A 77 -0.78 8.25 11.55
CA PHE A 77 -1.98 8.90 12.07
C PHE A 77 -2.77 9.64 10.97
N PRO A 78 -4.08 9.90 11.21
CA PRO A 78 -4.89 10.73 10.31
C PRO A 78 -4.28 12.10 10.05
N GLY A 79 -4.56 12.65 8.86
CA GLY A 79 -3.96 13.93 8.43
C GLY A 79 -2.51 13.81 7.96
N ASN A 80 -2.03 12.59 7.70
CA ASN A 80 -0.67 12.30 7.24
C ASN A 80 0.44 12.75 8.22
N ILE A 81 0.20 12.57 9.51
CA ILE A 81 1.17 12.92 10.56
C ILE A 81 1.79 11.66 11.21
N GLY A 82 2.88 11.89 11.95
CA GLY A 82 3.60 10.84 12.66
C GLY A 82 4.67 10.13 11.81
N PRO A 83 5.25 9.03 12.35
CA PRO A 83 6.28 8.29 11.64
C PRO A 83 5.74 7.67 10.35
N SER A 84 6.62 7.50 9.37
CA SER A 84 6.30 6.71 8.19
C SER A 84 6.22 5.24 8.58
N THR A 85 5.22 4.57 8.04
CA THR A 85 4.97 3.14 8.21
C THR A 85 5.21 2.45 6.86
N GLY A 86 4.91 1.14 6.77
CA GLY A 86 4.68 0.56 5.45
C GLY A 86 3.49 1.28 4.80
N GLU A 87 2.30 1.01 5.34
CA GLU A 87 1.02 1.67 5.01
C GLU A 87 0.08 1.48 6.22
N MET A 88 -0.85 2.40 6.45
CA MET A 88 -1.95 2.25 7.41
C MET A 88 -3.27 1.86 6.75
N GLY A 89 -3.29 1.88 5.42
CA GLY A 89 -4.44 1.55 4.61
C GLY A 89 -4.25 2.08 3.21
N THR A 90 -5.04 1.54 2.30
CA THR A 90 -4.97 1.86 0.88
C THR A 90 -6.38 1.90 0.33
N SER A 91 -6.65 2.90 -0.51
CA SER A 91 -7.86 2.95 -1.32
C SER A 91 -7.50 2.74 -2.77
N MET A 92 -8.30 1.99 -3.51
CA MET A 92 -8.00 1.63 -4.89
C MET A 92 -9.26 1.42 -5.71
N TYR A 93 -9.07 1.33 -7.02
CA TYR A 93 -10.09 0.90 -7.96
C TYR A 93 -9.42 0.22 -9.17
N TRP A 94 -10.21 -0.51 -9.93
CA TRP A 94 -9.78 -1.13 -11.19
C TRP A 94 -10.17 -0.25 -12.37
N SER A 95 -9.30 -0.14 -13.36
CA SER A 95 -9.46 0.74 -14.51
C SER A 95 -9.00 0.05 -15.79
N GLY A 96 -9.51 0.50 -16.94
CA GLY A 96 -8.81 0.29 -18.20
C GLY A 96 -7.44 0.99 -18.20
N GLU A 97 -6.69 0.82 -19.30
CA GLU A 97 -5.43 1.53 -19.47
C GLU A 97 -5.64 3.05 -19.40
N ASN A 98 -4.70 3.74 -18.77
CA ASN A 98 -4.73 5.20 -18.65
C ASN A 98 -3.35 5.80 -18.88
N LYS A 99 -3.30 7.14 -18.91
CA LYS A 99 -2.07 7.89 -19.18
C LYS A 99 -0.93 7.55 -18.22
N ILE A 100 -1.21 7.24 -16.95
CA ILE A 100 -0.17 6.89 -15.97
C ILE A 100 0.44 5.54 -16.38
N PHE A 101 -0.38 4.50 -16.54
CA PHE A 101 0.08 3.17 -16.96
C PHE A 101 0.90 3.21 -18.25
N ASN A 102 0.38 3.88 -19.27
CA ASN A 102 1.01 3.98 -20.60
C ASN A 102 2.33 4.74 -20.56
N ALA A 103 2.45 5.76 -19.69
CA ALA A 103 3.68 6.52 -19.53
C ALA A 103 4.72 5.84 -18.63
N THR A 104 4.32 4.85 -17.82
CA THR A 104 5.17 4.16 -16.83
C THR A 104 5.25 2.65 -17.06
N LEU A 105 4.43 1.84 -16.39
CA LEU A 105 4.54 0.38 -16.37
C LEU A 105 4.53 -0.25 -17.76
N LYS A 106 3.70 0.25 -18.69
CA LYS A 106 3.63 -0.29 -20.05
C LYS A 106 4.99 -0.26 -20.75
N LYS A 107 5.83 0.73 -20.45
CA LYS A 107 7.20 0.83 -21.00
C LYS A 107 8.13 -0.27 -20.48
N MET A 108 7.80 -0.93 -19.38
CA MET A 108 8.56 -2.05 -18.83
C MET A 108 8.21 -3.39 -19.51
N GLU A 109 7.13 -3.46 -20.27
CA GLU A 109 6.65 -4.70 -20.92
C GLU A 109 7.74 -5.44 -21.72
N PRO A 110 8.56 -4.79 -22.56
CA PRO A 110 9.60 -5.52 -23.31
C PRO A 110 10.60 -6.23 -22.39
N LYS A 111 11.01 -5.57 -21.29
CA LYS A 111 11.96 -6.16 -20.34
C LYS A 111 11.30 -7.23 -19.48
N LEU A 112 10.06 -7.02 -19.03
CA LEU A 112 9.32 -8.04 -18.28
C LEU A 112 9.10 -9.31 -19.10
N LYS A 113 8.84 -9.15 -20.41
CA LYS A 113 8.72 -10.26 -21.36
C LYS A 113 10.03 -11.00 -21.55
N GLU A 114 11.14 -10.28 -21.71
CA GLU A 114 12.49 -10.86 -21.81
C GLU A 114 12.84 -11.70 -20.56
N GLU A 115 12.48 -11.20 -19.37
CA GLU A 115 12.72 -11.88 -18.09
C GLU A 115 11.66 -12.94 -17.74
N HIS A 116 10.69 -13.20 -18.63
CA HIS A 116 9.55 -14.09 -18.38
C HIS A 116 8.86 -13.84 -17.03
N TYR A 117 8.74 -12.57 -16.64
CA TYR A 117 8.21 -12.20 -15.34
C TYR A 117 6.77 -12.71 -15.17
N VAL A 118 6.43 -13.27 -14.02
CA VAL A 118 5.04 -13.64 -13.71
C VAL A 118 4.68 -13.09 -12.34
N GLY A 119 3.63 -12.28 -12.29
CA GLY A 119 3.14 -11.72 -11.02
C GLY A 119 2.65 -10.29 -11.11
N TYR A 120 2.50 -9.68 -9.94
CA TYR A 120 2.05 -8.31 -9.79
C TYR A 120 3.22 -7.34 -9.70
N ILE A 121 3.20 -6.32 -10.55
CA ILE A 121 4.13 -5.19 -10.49
C ILE A 121 3.36 -3.89 -10.31
N ASP A 122 3.86 -3.03 -9.43
CA ASP A 122 3.30 -1.72 -9.13
C ASP A 122 4.38 -0.65 -9.21
N ILE A 123 4.02 0.56 -9.64
CA ILE A 123 4.90 1.73 -9.59
C ILE A 123 4.20 2.87 -8.86
N ASN A 124 4.82 3.32 -7.78
CA ASN A 124 4.40 4.49 -7.04
C ASN A 124 4.97 5.75 -7.69
N CYS A 125 4.12 6.74 -7.91
CA CYS A 125 4.45 7.98 -8.59
C CYS A 125 3.97 9.19 -7.77
N ILE A 126 4.66 10.32 -7.96
CA ILE A 126 4.05 11.63 -7.75
C ILE A 126 3.66 12.18 -9.12
N VAL A 127 2.44 12.69 -9.24
CA VAL A 127 1.98 13.35 -10.47
C VAL A 127 1.51 14.77 -10.19
N ASN A 128 1.79 15.68 -11.11
CA ASN A 128 1.33 17.07 -11.05
C ASN A 128 1.09 17.61 -12.47
N SER A 129 0.76 18.89 -12.60
CA SER A 129 0.51 19.54 -13.90
C SER A 129 1.69 19.45 -14.88
N ASN A 130 2.91 19.22 -14.38
CA ASN A 130 4.13 19.22 -15.18
C ASN A 130 4.54 17.83 -15.64
N GLY A 131 4.08 16.76 -14.99
CA GLY A 131 4.48 15.40 -15.36
C GLY A 131 4.25 14.32 -14.31
N ILE A 132 4.72 13.12 -14.67
CA ILE A 132 4.73 11.92 -13.83
C ILE A 132 6.16 11.70 -13.35
N TYR A 133 6.33 11.54 -12.05
CA TYR A 133 7.61 11.33 -11.38
C TYR A 133 7.58 9.98 -10.66
N PRO A 134 8.08 8.91 -11.30
CA PRO A 134 8.17 7.60 -10.66
C PRO A 134 9.10 7.64 -9.45
N LEU A 135 8.64 7.10 -8.32
CA LEU A 135 9.40 7.02 -7.08
C LEU A 135 10.07 5.65 -6.98
N GLU A 136 9.29 4.60 -6.83
CA GLU A 136 9.75 3.22 -6.70
C GLU A 136 8.77 2.29 -7.40
N PHE A 137 9.28 1.21 -7.97
CA PHE A 137 8.44 0.11 -8.42
C PHE A 137 8.64 -1.09 -7.51
N THR A 138 7.63 -1.92 -7.42
CA THR A 138 7.72 -3.17 -6.69
C THR A 138 7.16 -4.34 -7.48
N ALA A 139 7.97 -5.39 -7.61
CA ALA A 139 7.63 -6.66 -8.26
C ALA A 139 7.08 -7.73 -7.28
N ARG A 140 6.24 -7.31 -6.33
CA ARG A 140 5.53 -8.21 -5.39
C ARG A 140 4.18 -7.63 -5.01
N PHE A 141 3.30 -8.47 -4.47
CA PHE A 141 2.07 -8.03 -3.84
C PHE A 141 2.34 -7.00 -2.73
N GLY A 142 1.67 -5.85 -2.81
CA GLY A 142 1.64 -4.88 -1.72
C GLY A 142 0.85 -5.41 -0.54
N TYR A 143 1.25 -5.03 0.66
CA TYR A 143 0.45 -5.23 1.87
C TYR A 143 0.04 -3.84 2.38
N PRO A 144 -1.26 -3.56 2.60
CA PRO A 144 -2.40 -4.48 2.61
C PRO A 144 -3.05 -4.74 1.23
N THR A 145 -2.50 -4.20 0.13
CA THR A 145 -3.10 -4.22 -1.21
C THR A 145 -3.58 -5.59 -1.68
N ILE A 146 -2.87 -6.69 -1.38
CA ILE A 146 -3.30 -8.05 -1.75
C ILE A 146 -4.69 -8.41 -1.21
N SER A 147 -5.00 -8.06 0.04
CA SER A 147 -6.31 -8.30 0.66
C SER A 147 -7.40 -7.48 -0.04
N ILE A 148 -7.06 -6.24 -0.41
CA ILE A 148 -7.98 -5.32 -1.08
C ILE A 148 -8.25 -5.78 -2.52
N GLN A 149 -7.21 -6.27 -3.21
CA GLN A 149 -7.30 -6.88 -4.53
C GLN A 149 -8.17 -8.14 -4.52
N GLN A 150 -7.97 -9.02 -3.53
CA GLN A 150 -8.79 -10.20 -3.35
C GLN A 150 -10.29 -9.84 -3.23
N GLU A 151 -10.62 -8.78 -2.49
CA GLU A 151 -12.01 -8.32 -2.36
C GLU A 151 -12.59 -7.72 -3.64
N GLY A 152 -11.73 -7.23 -4.55
CA GLY A 152 -12.12 -6.66 -5.84
C GLY A 152 -12.16 -7.68 -6.98
N ILE A 153 -11.37 -8.75 -6.94
CA ILE A 153 -11.32 -9.77 -7.99
C ILE A 153 -12.56 -10.68 -7.91
N SER A 154 -13.24 -10.89 -9.04
CA SER A 154 -14.51 -11.65 -9.10
C SER A 154 -14.31 -13.14 -9.36
N MET A 155 -13.16 -13.69 -8.97
CA MET A 155 -12.85 -15.12 -9.08
C MET A 155 -12.12 -15.59 -7.81
N PRO A 156 -12.18 -16.89 -7.47
CA PRO A 156 -11.45 -17.42 -6.33
C PRO A 156 -9.95 -17.11 -6.43
N ILE A 157 -9.36 -16.59 -5.34
CA ILE A 157 -7.96 -16.16 -5.36
C ILE A 157 -6.98 -17.30 -5.67
N ALA A 158 -7.29 -18.53 -5.24
CA ALA A 158 -6.48 -19.71 -5.56
C ALA A 158 -6.47 -20.01 -7.06
N GLU A 159 -7.63 -19.91 -7.72
CA GLU A 159 -7.77 -20.09 -9.16
C GLU A 159 -7.03 -18.98 -9.92
N PHE A 160 -7.17 -17.73 -9.48
CA PHE A 160 -6.46 -16.58 -10.04
C PHE A 160 -4.94 -16.79 -10.01
N LEU A 161 -4.40 -17.15 -8.83
CA LEU A 161 -2.96 -17.37 -8.65
C LEU A 161 -2.46 -18.59 -9.45
N TYR A 162 -3.26 -19.65 -9.53
CA TYR A 162 -2.93 -20.83 -10.33
C TYR A 162 -2.83 -20.50 -11.83
N GLN A 163 -3.85 -19.85 -12.40
CA GLN A 163 -3.83 -19.47 -13.82
C GLN A 163 -2.74 -18.43 -14.14
N MET A 164 -2.43 -17.53 -13.19
CA MET A 164 -1.27 -16.64 -13.29
C MET A 164 0.03 -17.43 -13.39
N ALA A 165 0.25 -18.37 -12.47
CA ALA A 165 1.48 -19.17 -12.42
C ALA A 165 1.66 -20.08 -13.66
N GLU A 166 0.55 -20.58 -14.22
CA GLU A 166 0.55 -21.35 -15.47
C GLU A 166 0.75 -20.47 -16.72
N GLY A 167 0.53 -19.15 -16.60
CA GLY A 167 0.54 -18.22 -17.73
C GLY A 167 -0.70 -18.33 -18.63
N SER A 168 -1.75 -19.02 -18.16
CA SER A 168 -3.03 -19.18 -18.86
C SER A 168 -4.01 -18.03 -18.63
N LEU A 169 -3.80 -17.23 -17.57
CA LEU A 169 -4.60 -16.03 -17.32
C LEU A 169 -4.29 -14.94 -18.36
N THR A 170 -5.31 -14.55 -19.13
CA THR A 170 -5.22 -13.49 -20.15
C THR A 170 -6.15 -12.30 -19.86
N LYS A 171 -7.16 -12.50 -19.01
CA LYS A 171 -8.07 -11.47 -18.50
C LYS A 171 -8.73 -11.96 -17.22
N PHE A 172 -9.14 -11.04 -16.35
CA PHE A 172 -9.96 -11.36 -15.18
C PHE A 172 -11.04 -10.29 -14.98
N LYS A 173 -12.09 -10.64 -14.24
CA LYS A 173 -13.17 -9.71 -13.90
C LYS A 173 -12.96 -9.14 -12.51
N THR A 174 -13.31 -7.87 -12.35
CA THR A 174 -13.26 -7.17 -11.07
C THR A 174 -14.60 -6.52 -10.75
N LYS A 175 -14.84 -6.24 -9.48
CA LYS A 175 -15.99 -5.47 -9.02
C LYS A 175 -15.82 -4.02 -9.46
N ASN A 176 -16.91 -3.45 -9.97
CA ASN A 176 -16.99 -2.02 -10.27
C ASN A 176 -16.89 -1.17 -9.00
N GLY A 177 -16.40 0.05 -9.15
CA GLY A 177 -16.26 1.01 -8.05
C GLY A 177 -14.93 0.86 -7.30
N PHE A 178 -14.96 1.18 -6.01
CA PHE A 178 -13.79 1.34 -5.16
C PHE A 178 -13.67 0.22 -4.13
N GLN A 179 -12.44 -0.03 -3.73
CA GLN A 179 -12.10 -0.86 -2.57
C GLN A 179 -11.21 -0.05 -1.62
N VAL A 180 -11.46 -0.18 -0.32
CA VAL A 180 -10.73 0.49 0.76
C VAL A 180 -10.30 -0.57 1.76
N GLY A 181 -9.01 -0.65 2.07
CA GLY A 181 -8.47 -1.50 3.13
C GLY A 181 -7.84 -0.67 4.23
N VAL A 182 -8.22 -0.95 5.48
CA VAL A 182 -7.71 -0.30 6.68
C VAL A 182 -6.91 -1.31 7.48
N ARG A 183 -5.66 -0.99 7.83
CA ARG A 183 -4.85 -1.83 8.73
C ARG A 183 -5.19 -1.56 10.18
N ILE A 184 -5.36 -2.64 10.92
CA ILE A 184 -5.59 -2.64 12.36
C ILE A 184 -4.31 -3.10 13.02
N VAL A 185 -3.77 -2.21 13.84
CA VAL A 185 -2.45 -2.37 14.43
C VAL A 185 -2.52 -2.20 15.94
N VAL A 186 -1.51 -2.73 16.62
CA VAL A 186 -1.32 -2.65 18.07
C VAL A 186 0.13 -2.25 18.39
N PRO A 187 0.43 -1.77 19.60
CA PRO A 187 1.81 -1.46 19.99
C PRO A 187 2.73 -2.68 19.81
N PRO A 188 4.01 -2.50 19.43
CA PRO A 188 4.75 -1.24 19.26
C PRO A 188 4.74 -0.70 17.83
N TYR A 189 3.82 -1.14 16.96
CA TYR A 189 3.78 -0.67 15.58
C TYR A 189 3.87 0.88 15.52
N PRO A 190 4.62 1.47 14.56
CA PRO A 190 5.33 0.86 13.43
C PRO A 190 6.74 0.35 13.77
N PHE A 191 7.13 0.40 15.04
CA PHE A 191 8.45 -0.06 15.47
C PHE A 191 8.42 -1.55 15.77
N ARG A 192 9.59 -2.18 15.65
CA ARG A 192 9.78 -3.56 16.09
C ARG A 192 10.49 -3.55 17.43
N ASP A 193 9.73 -3.85 18.48
CA ASP A 193 10.26 -4.04 19.82
C ASP A 193 9.62 -5.29 20.46
N PRO A 194 10.32 -6.43 20.47
CA PRO A 194 9.78 -7.67 21.01
C PRO A 194 9.36 -7.58 22.48
N GLN A 195 10.03 -6.75 23.29
CA GLN A 195 9.69 -6.61 24.71
C GLN A 195 8.36 -5.88 24.87
N THR A 196 8.19 -4.74 24.19
CA THR A 196 6.92 -4.01 24.19
C THR A 196 5.79 -4.84 23.58
N PHE A 197 6.04 -5.54 22.47
CA PHE A 197 5.02 -6.41 21.86
C PHE A 197 4.55 -7.51 22.82
N LYS A 198 5.48 -8.19 23.50
CA LYS A 198 5.15 -9.23 24.49
C LYS A 198 4.36 -8.68 25.68
N ALA A 199 4.65 -7.46 26.11
CA ALA A 199 4.01 -6.86 27.28
C ALA A 199 2.60 -6.34 27.00
N TYR A 200 2.35 -5.79 25.82
CA TYR A 200 1.11 -5.05 25.52
C TYR A 200 0.17 -5.71 24.51
N SER A 201 0.67 -6.62 23.67
CA SER A 201 -0.07 -7.03 22.47
C SER A 201 -0.13 -8.54 22.24
N LYS A 202 0.96 -9.27 22.54
CA LYS A 202 1.01 -10.72 22.32
C LYS A 202 -0.10 -11.42 23.09
N ASP A 203 -0.77 -12.37 22.43
CA ASP A 203 -1.85 -13.18 23.02
C ASP A 203 -3.10 -12.37 23.42
N ALA A 204 -3.19 -11.07 23.08
CA ALA A 204 -4.40 -10.29 23.31
C ALA A 204 -5.57 -10.84 22.48
N ALA A 205 -6.77 -10.85 23.07
CA ALA A 205 -7.96 -11.39 22.42
C ALA A 205 -8.46 -10.48 21.29
N ILE A 206 -8.95 -11.10 20.23
CA ILE A 206 -9.67 -10.45 19.15
C ILE A 206 -11.12 -10.86 19.25
N LEU A 207 -11.99 -9.91 19.59
CA LEU A 207 -13.41 -10.14 19.78
C LEU A 207 -14.21 -9.58 18.60
N PHE A 208 -15.17 -10.37 18.14
CA PHE A 208 -16.15 -9.97 17.15
C PHE A 208 -17.53 -9.87 17.81
N LYS A 209 -18.17 -8.69 17.75
CA LYS A 209 -19.51 -8.48 18.33
C LYS A 209 -20.58 -9.37 17.70
N LYS A 210 -20.36 -9.73 16.43
CA LYS A 210 -21.12 -10.69 15.63
C LYS A 210 -20.13 -11.64 14.96
N PRO A 211 -20.44 -12.93 14.80
CA PRO A 211 -19.57 -13.92 14.16
C PRO A 211 -19.55 -13.73 12.63
N ASN A 212 -19.04 -12.59 12.18
CA ASN A 212 -18.91 -12.24 10.77
C ASN A 212 -17.50 -11.69 10.51
N MET A 213 -16.78 -12.36 9.62
CA MET A 213 -15.43 -12.00 9.18
C MET A 213 -15.38 -11.55 7.71
N GLU A 214 -16.53 -11.29 7.09
CA GLU A 214 -16.59 -10.84 5.70
C GLU A 214 -15.78 -9.55 5.50
N GLY A 215 -14.82 -9.59 4.56
CA GLY A 215 -13.87 -8.51 4.31
C GLY A 215 -12.90 -8.21 5.46
N ILE A 216 -12.75 -9.13 6.43
CA ILE A 216 -11.76 -9.05 7.50
C ILE A 216 -10.69 -10.09 7.21
N HIS A 217 -9.51 -9.62 6.85
CA HIS A 217 -8.36 -10.48 6.56
C HIS A 217 -7.44 -10.53 7.76
N ILE A 218 -7.11 -11.76 8.17
CA ILE A 218 -6.17 -12.04 9.25
C ILE A 218 -4.73 -11.81 8.75
N VAL A 219 -3.89 -11.22 9.61
CA VAL A 219 -2.44 -11.07 9.38
C VAL A 219 -1.67 -11.87 10.44
N ASP A 220 -1.26 -11.24 11.53
CA ASP A 220 -0.53 -11.90 12.62
C ASP A 220 -1.52 -12.35 13.72
N VAL A 221 -2.32 -13.38 13.45
CA VAL A 221 -3.32 -13.92 14.40
C VAL A 221 -3.26 -15.44 14.45
N LYS A 222 -3.54 -16.02 15.61
CA LYS A 222 -3.75 -17.45 15.82
C LYS A 222 -5.14 -17.72 16.41
N SER A 223 -5.63 -18.95 16.23
CA SER A 223 -6.80 -19.46 16.95
C SER A 223 -6.35 -20.52 17.95
N ILE A 224 -6.78 -20.40 19.21
CA ILE A 224 -6.58 -21.43 20.24
C ILE A 224 -7.93 -21.60 20.95
N ASN A 225 -8.43 -22.85 21.00
CA ASN A 225 -9.72 -23.17 21.62
C ASN A 225 -10.86 -22.27 21.12
N ASP A 226 -10.95 -22.12 19.79
CA ASP A 226 -11.93 -21.26 19.10
C ASP A 226 -11.85 -19.76 19.45
N GLN A 227 -10.77 -19.31 20.09
CA GLN A 227 -10.51 -17.91 20.39
C GLN A 227 -9.41 -17.34 19.51
N TRP A 228 -9.73 -16.26 18.80
CA TRP A 228 -8.77 -15.48 18.03
C TRP A 228 -7.88 -14.65 18.96
N MET A 229 -6.58 -14.73 18.75
CA MET A 229 -5.57 -14.00 19.54
C MET A 229 -4.47 -13.47 18.65
N ILE A 230 -3.95 -12.31 19.02
CA ILE A 230 -2.80 -11.70 18.35
C ILE A 230 -1.59 -12.64 18.43
N ALA A 231 -0.91 -12.80 17.30
CA ALA A 231 0.35 -13.50 17.13
C ALA A 231 1.40 -12.57 16.48
N GLY A 232 2.52 -13.13 16.01
CA GLY A 232 3.58 -12.37 15.35
C GLY A 232 4.42 -11.49 16.27
N ASP A 233 5.06 -10.47 15.69
CA ASP A 233 5.94 -9.51 16.38
C ASP A 233 5.86 -8.08 15.81
N THR A 234 5.09 -7.88 14.73
CA THR A 234 5.06 -6.61 13.99
C THR A 234 4.01 -5.64 14.55
N GLY A 235 2.97 -6.16 15.19
CA GLY A 235 1.81 -5.38 15.61
C GLY A 235 0.78 -5.14 14.51
N VAL A 236 0.89 -5.74 13.31
CA VAL A 236 -0.17 -5.70 12.29
C VAL A 236 -1.10 -6.89 12.44
N VAL A 237 -2.34 -6.64 12.84
CA VAL A 237 -3.24 -7.71 13.28
C VAL A 237 -4.23 -8.11 12.18
N LEU A 238 -4.93 -7.13 11.61
CA LEU A 238 -5.98 -7.34 10.61
C LEU A 238 -5.87 -6.32 9.48
N VAL A 239 -6.44 -6.67 8.34
CA VAL A 239 -6.83 -5.72 7.29
C VAL A 239 -8.35 -5.80 7.15
N VAL A 240 -9.04 -4.68 7.32
CA VAL A 240 -10.49 -4.59 7.12
C VAL A 240 -10.77 -3.87 5.83
N CYS A 241 -11.41 -4.58 4.91
CA CYS A 241 -11.75 -4.11 3.59
C CYS A 241 -13.21 -3.69 3.51
N GLY A 242 -13.50 -2.74 2.64
CA GLY A 242 -14.82 -2.35 2.21
C GLY A 242 -14.83 -2.07 0.71
N THR A 243 -15.97 -2.28 0.08
CA THR A 243 -16.20 -2.14 -1.36
C THR A 243 -17.46 -1.32 -1.59
N GLY A 244 -17.51 -0.55 -2.67
CA GLY A 244 -18.68 0.27 -2.97
C GLY A 244 -18.59 0.98 -4.30
N GLN A 245 -19.73 1.35 -4.87
CA GLN A 245 -19.79 2.06 -6.15
C GLN A 245 -19.12 3.44 -6.11
N THR A 246 -18.97 4.02 -4.91
CA THR A 246 -18.24 5.26 -4.68
C THR A 246 -17.21 5.07 -3.56
N MET A 247 -16.17 5.92 -3.54
CA MET A 247 -15.18 5.92 -2.45
C MET A 247 -15.86 6.00 -1.08
N LYS A 248 -16.87 6.86 -0.93
CA LYS A 248 -17.60 7.04 0.33
C LYS A 248 -18.31 5.76 0.78
N LEU A 249 -18.94 5.02 -0.15
CA LEU A 249 -19.61 3.76 0.17
C LEU A 249 -18.61 2.67 0.56
N ALA A 250 -17.48 2.59 -0.13
CA ALA A 250 -16.40 1.65 0.21
C ALA A 250 -15.82 1.94 1.61
N GLN A 251 -15.57 3.22 1.92
CA GLN A 251 -15.17 3.67 3.26
C GLN A 251 -16.22 3.28 4.31
N GLN A 252 -17.49 3.62 4.08
CA GLN A 252 -18.57 3.29 5.02
C GLN A 252 -18.64 1.79 5.30
N GLN A 253 -18.52 0.93 4.29
CA GLN A 253 -18.52 -0.51 4.49
C GLN A 253 -17.31 -0.96 5.34
N ALA A 254 -16.11 -0.48 5.05
CA ALA A 254 -14.90 -0.82 5.82
C ALA A 254 -15.03 -0.40 7.30
N TYR A 255 -15.46 0.83 7.56
CA TYR A 255 -15.61 1.35 8.92
C TYR A 255 -16.80 0.74 9.67
N ASN A 256 -17.87 0.34 8.99
CA ASN A 256 -18.96 -0.42 9.60
C ASN A 256 -18.50 -1.82 10.02
N ARG A 257 -17.70 -2.50 9.20
CA ARG A 257 -17.07 -3.79 9.55
C ARG A 257 -16.13 -3.62 10.74
N LEU A 258 -15.37 -2.52 10.80
CA LEU A 258 -14.52 -2.21 11.95
C LEU A 258 -15.30 -2.06 13.25
N GLY A 259 -16.52 -1.52 13.21
CA GLY A 259 -17.41 -1.44 14.36
C GLY A 259 -17.75 -2.81 15.00
N ASN A 260 -17.52 -3.91 14.27
CA ASN A 260 -17.69 -5.28 14.76
C ASN A 260 -16.50 -5.79 15.59
N ILE A 261 -15.35 -5.13 15.54
CA ILE A 261 -14.07 -5.65 16.05
C ILE A 261 -13.68 -4.93 17.35
N MET A 262 -13.22 -5.70 18.33
CA MET A 262 -12.65 -5.17 19.58
C MET A 262 -11.35 -5.89 19.89
N ILE A 263 -10.27 -5.12 19.97
CA ILE A 263 -8.93 -5.60 20.29
C ILE A 263 -8.31 -4.61 21.28
N PRO A 264 -7.81 -5.05 22.45
CA PRO A 264 -7.13 -4.16 23.39
C PRO A 264 -5.96 -3.44 22.74
N GLY A 265 -5.89 -2.11 22.91
CA GLY A 265 -4.80 -1.31 22.37
C GLY A 265 -4.79 -1.15 20.85
N MET A 266 -5.84 -1.57 20.12
CA MET A 266 -5.88 -1.36 18.67
C MET A 266 -5.99 0.11 18.31
N TYR A 267 -5.34 0.46 17.20
CA TYR A 267 -5.55 1.73 16.53
C TYR A 267 -5.47 1.54 15.01
N TYR A 268 -6.07 2.49 14.31
CA TYR A 268 -6.19 2.51 12.87
C TYR A 268 -6.51 3.94 12.42
N ARG A 269 -6.36 4.21 11.13
CA ARG A 269 -6.70 5.51 10.56
C ARG A 269 -8.17 5.60 10.18
N THR A 270 -8.79 6.73 10.47
CA THR A 270 -10.20 7.04 10.17
C THR A 270 -10.40 7.83 8.87
N ASP A 271 -9.32 8.10 8.14
CA ASP A 271 -9.30 8.95 6.94
C ASP A 271 -8.78 8.23 5.69
N ILE A 272 -8.73 6.89 5.69
CA ILE A 272 -8.26 6.12 4.53
C ILE A 272 -9.21 6.37 3.35
N GLY A 273 -8.70 6.93 2.27
CA GLY A 273 -9.44 7.29 1.07
C GLY A 273 -9.97 8.73 1.04
N ASN A 274 -9.82 9.51 2.12
CA ASN A 274 -10.31 10.91 2.14
C ASN A 274 -9.63 11.78 1.09
N ARG A 275 -8.36 11.53 0.80
CA ARG A 275 -7.60 12.27 -0.22
C ARG A 275 -8.23 12.20 -1.61
N TRP A 276 -8.98 11.14 -1.91
CA TRP A 276 -9.64 10.97 -3.21
C TRP A 276 -10.53 12.15 -3.60
N PHE A 277 -11.22 12.76 -2.63
CA PHE A 277 -12.15 13.86 -2.90
C PHE A 277 -11.47 15.13 -3.43
N ASP A 278 -10.17 15.33 -3.13
CA ASP A 278 -9.38 16.45 -3.66
C ASP A 278 -8.43 16.02 -4.79
N ASP A 279 -7.84 14.83 -4.65
CA ASP A 279 -6.83 14.32 -5.58
C ASP A 279 -7.46 13.93 -6.93
N SER A 280 -8.69 13.41 -6.94
CA SER A 280 -9.37 13.01 -8.18
C SER A 280 -9.60 14.21 -9.12
N ASP A 281 -10.07 15.35 -8.61
CA ASP A 281 -10.28 16.57 -9.39
C ASP A 281 -8.99 17.04 -10.07
N LYS A 282 -7.88 17.05 -9.32
CA LYS A 282 -6.56 17.39 -9.87
C LYS A 282 -6.16 16.42 -10.98
N LEU A 283 -6.26 15.11 -10.72
CA LEU A 283 -5.87 14.08 -11.68
C LEU A 283 -6.72 14.12 -12.96
N HIS A 284 -8.03 14.41 -12.85
CA HIS A 284 -8.90 14.61 -14.00
C HIS A 284 -8.57 15.89 -14.77
N SER A 285 -8.28 16.99 -14.06
CA SER A 285 -7.88 18.27 -14.68
C SER A 285 -6.58 18.15 -15.48
N TRP A 286 -5.62 17.36 -14.99
CA TRP A 286 -4.36 17.06 -15.68
C TRP A 286 -4.47 15.93 -16.73
N GLY A 287 -5.64 15.30 -16.84
CA GLY A 287 -5.94 14.27 -17.82
C GLY A 287 -5.26 12.92 -17.56
N TYR A 288 -4.94 12.60 -16.30
CA TYR A 288 -4.24 11.35 -15.96
C TYR A 288 -5.15 10.12 -15.84
N LEU A 289 -6.41 10.32 -15.44
CA LEU A 289 -7.38 9.23 -15.21
C LEU A 289 -8.38 9.02 -16.35
N ARG A 290 -8.16 9.65 -17.51
CA ARG A 290 -8.98 9.35 -18.69
C ARG A 290 -8.50 8.02 -19.25
N GLU A 291 -9.44 7.10 -19.51
CA GLU A 291 -9.15 5.88 -20.27
C GLU A 291 -8.65 6.29 -21.65
N ALA A 292 -7.57 5.64 -22.09
CA ALA A 292 -6.89 5.93 -23.35
C ALA A 292 -7.53 5.16 -24.51
#